data_AF-A0A0B2VJ58-F1
#
_entry.id   AF-A0A0B2VJ58-F1
#
_cell.length_a   1.000
_cell.length_b   1.000
_cell.length_c   1.000
_cell.angle_alpha   90.00
_cell.angle_beta   90.00
_cell.angle_gamma   90.00
#
_symmetry.space_group_name_H-M   'P 1'
#
loop_
_entity.id
_entity.type
_entity.pdbx_description
1 polymer ?
#
loop_
_entity_poly.entity_id
_entity_poly.type
_entity_poly.pdbx_seq_one_letter_code
_entity_poly.pdbx_strand_id
1 'polypeptide(L)'
;MATTGHARRRRHCCGMNDEEAAKADKYGRELIVKTGVSAVLYPLANIKTLFQLGYEPFPLSTGKMFGIGREAYFLPNGFSYGRNMLKKHGWSGLYNGVDAAIVATLVGGSVSFATSMYLDRYFPDIGGKPVNLEKEERELSEEESVRRLVRSAIRETAARTVGVIVARPFTVIMVRKVAQLIGGEMKYGDVISSLYVIGREEGPKGYFSGLVPQLIAEFITIWGVHSLIYVIERGMLHIQGPDHVEDAEKEELMTSTKKVLHLVAPFIVNTFSYPYTVVSTVMAVTGSG
;
A
#
# COMPACT_ATOMS: atom_id res chain seq x y z
N MET A 1 19.59 -31.94 43.75
CA MET A 1 20.02 -31.12 42.59
C MET A 1 19.18 -31.54 41.40
N ALA A 2 18.03 -30.87 41.17
CA ALA A 2 17.25 -30.94 39.93
C ALA A 2 16.13 -29.90 40.03
N THR A 3 16.37 -28.75 39.41
CA THR A 3 15.41 -27.67 39.19
C THR A 3 14.43 -28.10 38.09
N THR A 4 13.17 -28.34 38.44
CA THR A 4 12.08 -28.43 37.45
C THR A 4 11.43 -27.06 37.30
N GLY A 5 11.62 -26.51 36.11
CA GLY A 5 11.30 -25.13 35.76
C GLY A 5 9.82 -24.80 35.88
N HIS A 6 9.57 -23.60 36.41
CA HIS A 6 8.28 -22.93 36.32
C HIS A 6 7.78 -22.90 34.88
N ALA A 7 6.70 -23.64 34.62
CA ALA A 7 5.83 -23.42 33.48
C ALA A 7 5.30 -21.99 33.55
N ARG A 8 5.92 -21.10 32.75
CA ARG A 8 5.52 -19.70 32.63
C ARG A 8 4.19 -19.66 31.89
N ARG A 9 3.11 -19.67 32.67
CA ARG A 9 1.72 -19.45 32.24
C ARG A 9 1.65 -18.09 31.52
N ARG A 10 1.87 -18.07 30.20
CA ARG A 10 1.66 -16.89 29.37
C ARG A 10 0.15 -16.64 29.37
N ARG A 11 -0.28 -15.57 30.04
CA ARG A 11 -1.67 -15.11 29.99
C ARG A 11 -1.97 -14.77 28.53
N HIS A 12 -2.98 -15.42 27.96
CA HIS A 12 -3.52 -15.06 26.65
C HIS A 12 -4.03 -13.62 26.71
N CYS A 13 -3.30 -12.67 26.11
CA CYS A 13 -3.92 -11.45 25.63
C CYS A 13 -4.68 -11.82 24.35
N CYS A 14 -5.97 -11.49 24.30
CA CYS A 14 -6.85 -11.56 23.11
C CYS A 14 -7.49 -12.89 22.70
N GLY A 15 -7.40 -13.98 23.47
CA GLY A 15 -8.15 -15.23 23.15
C GLY A 15 -7.81 -15.85 21.80
N MET A 16 -6.58 -15.60 21.33
CA MET A 16 -6.03 -16.10 20.08
C MET A 16 -5.38 -17.46 20.29
N ASN A 17 -5.57 -18.37 19.32
CA ASN A 17 -4.87 -19.65 19.28
C ASN A 17 -3.37 -19.43 19.05
N ASP A 18 -2.52 -20.40 19.40
CA ASP A 18 -1.06 -20.26 19.27
C ASP A 18 -0.61 -19.96 17.81
N GLU A 19 -1.32 -20.52 16.82
CA GLU A 19 -1.11 -20.24 15.39
C GLU A 19 -1.51 -18.81 15.01
N GLU A 20 -2.64 -18.31 15.53
CA GLU A 20 -3.09 -16.93 15.31
C GLU A 20 -2.10 -15.94 15.93
N ALA A 21 -1.57 -16.26 17.11
CA ALA A 21 -0.55 -15.45 17.80
C ALA A 21 0.76 -15.40 17.00
N ALA A 22 1.19 -16.52 16.41
CA ALA A 22 2.36 -16.55 15.53
C ALA A 22 2.14 -15.73 14.25
N LYS A 23 0.96 -15.84 13.62
CA LYS A 23 0.58 -15.06 12.43
C LYS A 23 0.58 -13.55 12.75
N ALA A 24 0.08 -13.17 13.92
CA ALA A 24 0.07 -11.78 14.37
C ALA A 24 1.47 -11.22 14.69
N ASP A 25 2.36 -12.00 15.31
CA ASP A 25 3.74 -11.56 15.55
C ASP A 25 4.50 -11.36 14.23
N LYS A 26 4.34 -12.29 13.27
CA LYS A 26 4.93 -12.17 11.93
C LYS A 26 4.43 -10.91 11.22
N TYR A 27 3.10 -10.71 11.18
CA TYR A 27 2.51 -9.54 10.55
C TYR A 27 2.91 -8.24 11.25
N GLY A 28 2.96 -8.24 12.59
CA GLY A 28 3.40 -7.08 13.37
C GLY A 28 4.82 -6.66 13.01
N ARG A 29 5.75 -7.61 12.88
CA ARG A 29 7.12 -7.34 12.43
C ARG A 29 7.16 -6.79 11.01
N GLU A 30 6.41 -7.40 10.08
CA GLU A 30 6.31 -6.92 8.70
C GLU A 30 5.76 -5.50 8.63
N LEU A 31 4.75 -5.17 9.44
CA LEU A 31 4.15 -3.84 9.52
C LEU A 31 5.13 -2.80 10.08
N ILE A 32 5.91 -3.15 11.10
CA ILE A 32 6.95 -2.28 11.66
C ILE A 32 8.03 -2.01 10.61
N VAL A 33 8.51 -3.05 9.92
CA VAL A 33 9.51 -2.90 8.85
C VAL A 33 8.95 -2.03 7.73
N LYS A 34 7.71 -2.27 7.28
CA LYS A 34 7.03 -1.46 6.27
C LYS A 34 6.93 0.01 6.68
N THR A 35 6.58 0.27 7.94
CA THR A 35 6.45 1.63 8.48
C THR A 35 7.82 2.32 8.54
N GLY A 36 8.88 1.61 8.97
CA GLY A 36 10.25 2.12 8.98
C GLY A 36 10.75 2.48 7.59
N VAL A 37 10.56 1.59 6.61
CA VAL A 37 10.90 1.85 5.20
C VAL A 37 10.10 3.05 4.67
N SER A 38 8.79 3.12 4.96
CA SER A 38 7.95 4.23 4.54
C SER A 38 8.37 5.56 5.15
N ALA A 39 8.87 5.58 6.39
CA ALA A 39 9.38 6.78 7.03
C ALA A 39 10.68 7.26 6.37
N VAL A 40 11.61 6.35 6.06
CA VAL A 40 12.86 6.68 5.34
C VAL A 40 12.57 7.20 3.94
N LEU A 41 11.62 6.60 3.24
CA LEU A 41 11.22 7.00 1.88
C LEU A 41 10.16 8.11 1.86
N TYR A 42 9.76 8.64 3.01
CA TYR A 42 8.72 9.68 3.12
C TYR A 42 9.01 10.93 2.28
N PRO A 43 10.26 11.43 2.19
CA PRO A 43 10.61 12.52 1.28
C PRO A 43 10.11 12.34 -0.16
N LEU A 44 10.20 11.12 -0.70
CA LEU A 44 9.73 10.81 -2.05
C LEU A 44 8.20 10.79 -2.12
N ALA A 45 7.54 10.29 -1.08
CA ALA A 45 6.07 10.31 -0.98
C ALA A 45 5.52 11.75 -0.87
N ASN A 46 6.21 12.63 -0.13
CA ASN A 46 5.87 14.04 -0.03
C ASN A 46 6.02 14.74 -1.40
N ILE A 47 7.15 14.56 -2.07
CA ILE A 47 7.36 15.10 -3.44
C ILE A 47 6.29 14.59 -4.42
N LYS A 48 5.97 13.29 -4.37
CA LYS A 48 4.89 12.72 -5.17
C LYS A 48 3.55 13.41 -4.88
N THR A 49 3.22 13.63 -3.61
CA THR A 49 1.97 14.30 -3.20
C THR A 49 1.95 15.75 -3.70
N LEU A 50 3.08 16.48 -3.60
CA LEU A 50 3.19 17.84 -4.15
C LEU A 50 2.99 17.87 -5.67
N PHE A 51 3.51 16.88 -6.40
CA PHE A 51 3.23 16.73 -7.84
C PHE A 51 1.76 16.46 -8.12
N GLN A 52 1.12 15.59 -7.34
CA GLN A 52 -0.32 15.32 -7.49
C GLN A 52 -1.18 16.57 -7.22
N LEU A 53 -0.72 17.47 -6.34
CA LEU A 53 -1.36 18.74 -6.05
C LEU A 53 -0.99 19.86 -7.05
N GLY A 54 -0.07 19.61 -8.00
CA GLY A 54 0.33 20.59 -9.00
C GLY A 54 1.25 21.71 -8.47
N TYR A 55 2.04 21.47 -7.42
CA TYR A 55 2.92 22.50 -6.86
C TYR A 55 4.19 22.69 -7.70
N GLU A 56 4.26 23.81 -8.42
CA GLU A 56 5.34 24.14 -9.35
C GLU A 56 6.06 25.47 -9.02
N PRO A 57 6.85 25.54 -7.92
CA PRO A 57 7.51 26.78 -7.50
C PRO A 57 8.86 27.07 -8.19
N PHE A 58 9.36 26.16 -9.03
CA PHE A 58 10.71 26.22 -9.59
C PHE A 58 10.69 26.46 -11.09
N PRO A 59 11.68 27.18 -11.65
CA PRO A 59 11.72 27.48 -13.08
C PRO A 59 11.87 26.20 -13.91
N LEU A 60 11.31 26.23 -15.12
CA LEU A 60 11.43 25.16 -16.10
C LEU A 60 12.89 24.95 -16.49
N SER A 61 13.33 23.70 -16.59
CA SER A 61 14.66 23.36 -17.10
C SER A 61 14.61 23.31 -18.62
N THR A 62 15.57 23.92 -19.31
CA THR A 62 15.72 23.74 -20.75
C THR A 62 16.42 22.41 -21.04
N GLY A 63 15.94 21.68 -22.05
CA GLY A 63 16.53 20.41 -22.48
C GLY A 63 16.17 20.09 -23.93
N LYS A 64 16.92 19.18 -24.56
CA LYS A 64 16.58 18.68 -25.90
C LYS A 64 15.55 17.57 -25.81
N MET A 65 14.45 17.67 -26.57
CA MET A 65 13.47 16.60 -26.67
C MET A 65 14.15 15.32 -27.18
N PHE A 66 14.21 14.27 -26.35
CA PHE A 66 14.89 12.99 -26.63
C PHE A 66 16.39 13.09 -26.98
N GLY A 67 17.11 14.09 -26.46
CA GLY A 67 18.57 14.22 -26.61
C GLY A 67 19.05 14.72 -27.99
N ILE A 68 18.22 14.61 -29.03
CA ILE A 68 18.47 15.13 -30.39
C ILE A 68 17.20 15.85 -30.84
N GLY A 69 17.21 17.19 -30.80
CA GLY A 69 16.04 17.95 -31.23
C GLY A 69 15.99 19.38 -30.72
N ARG A 70 14.80 19.98 -30.88
CA ARG A 70 14.48 21.34 -30.44
C ARG A 70 14.59 21.46 -28.93
N GLU A 71 15.02 22.64 -28.48
CA GLU A 71 14.97 23.00 -27.07
C GLU A 71 13.51 23.06 -26.63
N ALA A 72 13.19 22.25 -25.63
CA ALA A 72 11.90 22.22 -24.98
C ALA A 72 12.09 22.48 -23.48
N TYR A 73 11.10 23.14 -22.89
CA TYR A 73 11.04 23.35 -21.46
C TYR A 73 10.48 22.09 -20.80
N PHE A 74 11.22 21.54 -19.85
CA PHE A 74 10.82 20.38 -19.05
C PHE A 74 10.68 20.77 -17.59
N LEU A 75 9.69 20.17 -16.91
CA LEU A 75 9.64 20.22 -15.45
C LEU A 75 10.91 19.57 -14.87
N PRO A 76 11.45 20.10 -13.76
CA PRO A 76 12.59 19.47 -13.10
C PRO A 76 12.23 18.04 -12.67
N ASN A 77 13.18 17.12 -12.84
CA ASN A 77 13.07 15.75 -12.33
C ASN A 77 12.74 15.77 -10.81
N GLY A 78 12.01 14.77 -10.31
CA GLY A 78 11.63 14.63 -8.90
C GLY A 78 12.80 14.79 -7.92
N PHE A 79 13.99 14.32 -8.28
CA PHE A 79 15.20 14.52 -7.46
C PHE A 79 15.69 15.98 -7.46
N SER A 80 15.68 16.64 -8.61
CA SER A 80 16.03 18.07 -8.72
C SER A 80 15.01 18.93 -7.97
N TYR A 81 13.73 18.59 -8.09
CA TYR A 81 12.64 19.20 -7.34
C TYR A 81 12.84 19.03 -5.83
N GLY A 82 13.10 17.80 -5.37
CA GLY A 82 13.37 17.51 -3.97
C GLY A 82 14.58 18.25 -3.42
N ARG A 83 15.66 18.34 -4.20
CA ARG A 83 16.86 19.11 -3.81
C ARG A 83 16.56 20.61 -3.68
N ASN A 84 15.78 21.17 -4.60
CA ASN A 84 15.39 22.58 -4.53
C ASN A 84 14.40 22.83 -3.38
N MET A 85 13.51 21.88 -3.12
CA MET A 85 12.61 21.91 -1.96
C MET A 85 13.39 21.92 -0.65
N LEU A 86 14.39 21.05 -0.52
CA LEU A 86 15.25 20.96 0.65
C LEU A 86 16.03 22.27 0.88
N LYS A 87 16.50 22.92 -0.19
CA LYS A 87 17.16 24.24 -0.09
C LYS A 87 16.21 25.34 0.40
N LYS A 88 14.93 25.29 0.00
CA LYS A 88 13.94 26.35 0.31
C LYS A 88 13.27 26.17 1.68
N HIS A 89 12.85 24.96 2.02
CA HIS A 89 12.05 24.66 3.22
C HIS A 89 12.77 23.77 4.23
N GLY A 90 14.00 23.34 3.95
CA GLY A 90 14.77 22.44 4.81
C GLY A 90 14.16 21.05 4.94
N TRP A 91 14.73 20.27 5.86
CA TRP A 91 14.26 18.91 6.16
C TRP A 91 12.86 18.88 6.79
N SER A 92 12.51 19.93 7.54
CA SER A 92 11.18 20.06 8.16
C SER A 92 10.06 20.07 7.12
N GLY A 93 10.24 20.79 6.00
CA GLY A 93 9.25 20.78 4.91
C GLY A 93 9.13 19.41 4.24
N LEU A 94 10.25 18.72 4.03
CA LEU A 94 10.26 17.42 3.33
C LEU A 94 9.64 16.30 4.18
N TYR A 95 9.72 16.40 5.50
CA TYR A 95 9.09 15.47 6.45
C TYR A 95 7.73 15.92 6.98
N ASN A 96 7.19 17.03 6.47
CA ASN A 96 5.89 17.51 6.94
C ASN A 96 4.78 16.49 6.62
N GLY A 97 4.00 16.09 7.64
CA GLY A 97 2.94 15.08 7.55
C GLY A 97 3.38 13.63 7.76
N VAL A 98 4.67 13.37 8.03
CA VAL A 98 5.18 12.00 8.25
C VAL A 98 4.53 11.32 9.45
N ASP A 99 4.20 12.09 10.48
CA ASP A 99 3.47 11.66 11.67
C ASP A 99 2.11 11.06 11.29
N ALA A 100 1.32 11.79 10.50
CA ALA A 100 0.03 11.33 10.03
C ALA A 100 0.16 10.12 9.08
N ALA A 101 1.21 10.07 8.25
CA ALA A 101 1.48 8.94 7.36
C ALA A 101 1.80 7.63 8.12
N ILE A 102 2.61 7.74 9.17
CA ILE A 102 2.96 6.61 10.06
C ILE A 102 1.71 6.09 10.74
N VAL A 103 0.90 6.99 11.33
CA VAL A 103 -0.35 6.60 11.99
C VAL A 103 -1.33 5.95 10.99
N ALA A 104 -1.48 6.52 9.78
CA ALA A 104 -2.32 5.94 8.74
C ALA A 104 -1.89 4.50 8.37
N THR A 105 -0.58 4.28 8.21
CA THR A 105 -0.03 2.97 7.85
C THR A 105 -0.23 1.94 8.95
N LEU A 106 0.04 2.32 10.20
CA LEU A 106 -0.10 1.44 11.36
C LEU A 106 -1.57 1.08 11.61
N VAL A 107 -2.46 2.08 11.61
CA VAL A 107 -3.90 1.88 11.85
C VAL A 107 -4.51 1.08 10.71
N GLY A 108 -4.28 1.49 9.46
CA GLY A 108 -4.83 0.80 8.29
C GLY A 108 -4.31 -0.63 8.14
N GLY A 109 -3.02 -0.85 8.38
CA GLY A 109 -2.41 -2.18 8.37
C GLY A 109 -2.99 -3.08 9.48
N SER A 110 -3.03 -2.59 10.71
CA SER A 110 -3.55 -3.36 11.85
C SER A 110 -5.02 -3.73 11.67
N VAL A 111 -5.85 -2.78 11.22
CA VAL A 111 -7.28 -3.02 10.96
C VAL A 111 -7.48 -3.97 9.79
N SER A 112 -6.72 -3.82 8.71
CA SER A 112 -6.77 -4.75 7.57
C SER A 112 -6.42 -6.17 7.99
N PHE A 113 -5.40 -6.35 8.82
CA PHE A 113 -5.02 -7.65 9.35
C PHE A 113 -6.05 -8.24 10.31
N ALA A 114 -6.55 -7.44 11.26
CA ALA A 114 -7.62 -7.86 12.16
C ALA A 114 -8.87 -8.27 11.39
N THR A 115 -9.21 -7.55 10.32
CA THR A 115 -10.33 -7.89 9.44
C THR A 115 -10.07 -9.20 8.70
N SER A 116 -8.86 -9.42 8.18
CA SER A 116 -8.50 -10.71 7.56
C SER A 116 -8.61 -11.87 8.55
N MET A 117 -8.13 -11.70 9.78
CA MET A 117 -8.28 -12.73 10.82
C MET A 117 -9.76 -13.00 11.15
N TYR A 118 -10.56 -11.95 11.26
CA TYR A 118 -11.99 -12.06 11.52
C TYR A 118 -12.71 -12.82 10.40
N LEU A 119 -12.38 -12.53 9.14
CA LEU A 119 -12.91 -13.22 7.97
C LEU A 119 -12.47 -14.70 7.94
N ASP A 120 -11.24 -15.00 8.35
CA ASP A 120 -10.74 -16.38 8.44
C ASP A 120 -11.49 -17.19 9.51
N ARG A 121 -11.81 -16.56 10.66
CA ARG A 121 -12.44 -17.23 11.81
C ARG A 121 -13.95 -17.44 11.66
N TYR A 122 -14.69 -16.40 11.26
CA TYR A 122 -16.15 -16.43 11.24
C TYR A 122 -16.75 -16.72 9.88
N PHE A 123 -16.00 -16.46 8.81
CA PHE A 123 -16.50 -16.59 7.45
C PHE A 123 -15.50 -17.34 6.54
N PRO A 124 -15.12 -18.58 6.89
CA PRO A 124 -14.12 -19.35 6.15
C PRO A 124 -14.54 -19.67 4.70
N ASP A 125 -15.82 -19.55 4.37
CA ASP A 125 -16.35 -19.81 3.02
C ASP A 125 -16.54 -18.54 2.16
N ILE A 126 -16.24 -17.34 2.68
CA ILE A 126 -16.27 -16.12 1.85
C ILE A 126 -15.27 -16.28 0.70
N GLY A 127 -15.78 -16.16 -0.53
CA GLY A 127 -15.03 -16.35 -1.77
C GLY A 127 -14.91 -17.79 -2.27
N GLY A 128 -15.53 -18.78 -1.61
CA GLY A 128 -15.51 -20.21 -1.99
C GLY A 128 -14.94 -21.10 -0.88
N LYS A 129 -14.99 -22.43 -1.00
CA LYS A 129 -14.43 -23.34 0.02
C LYS A 129 -12.89 -23.18 0.11
N PRO A 130 -12.26 -23.29 1.30
CA PRO A 130 -10.80 -23.28 1.47
C PRO A 130 -10.17 -24.59 0.96
N VAL A 131 -10.33 -24.88 -0.32
CA VAL A 131 -9.79 -26.09 -0.94
C VAL A 131 -8.40 -25.76 -1.49
N ASN A 132 -7.42 -26.59 -1.12
CA ASN A 132 -6.07 -26.59 -1.67
C ASN A 132 -5.26 -25.30 -1.46
N LEU A 133 -5.39 -24.51 -0.38
CA LEU A 133 -4.62 -23.24 -0.25
C LEU A 133 -3.08 -23.42 -0.25
N GLU A 134 -2.59 -24.60 0.12
CA GLU A 134 -1.15 -24.91 0.22
C GLU A 134 -0.59 -25.65 -1.00
N LYS A 135 -1.44 -26.07 -1.95
CA LYS A 135 -0.97 -26.80 -3.13
C LYS A 135 -0.30 -25.88 -4.13
N GLU A 136 0.78 -26.37 -4.74
CA GLU A 136 1.40 -25.68 -5.87
C GLU A 136 0.41 -25.54 -7.02
N GLU A 137 0.55 -24.47 -7.79
CA GLU A 137 -0.35 -24.18 -8.90
C GLU A 137 -0.31 -25.23 -10.02
N ARG A 138 0.78 -25.99 -10.07
CA ARG A 138 0.94 -27.17 -10.93
C ARG A 138 -0.07 -28.27 -10.62
N GLU A 139 -0.49 -28.39 -9.36
CA GLU A 139 -1.42 -29.44 -8.90
C GLU A 139 -2.89 -29.04 -9.03
N LEU A 140 -3.17 -27.81 -9.50
CA LEU A 140 -4.52 -27.27 -9.56
C LEU A 140 -5.10 -27.37 -10.97
N SER A 141 -6.37 -27.76 -11.03
CA SER A 141 -7.18 -27.55 -12.22
C SER A 141 -7.37 -26.05 -12.50
N GLU A 142 -7.66 -25.69 -13.76
CA GLU A 142 -7.97 -24.32 -14.17
C GLU A 142 -9.10 -23.71 -13.34
N GLU A 143 -10.16 -24.49 -13.12
CA GLU A 143 -11.29 -24.07 -12.31
C GLU A 143 -10.90 -23.82 -10.84
N GLU A 144 -9.99 -24.63 -10.30
CA GLU A 144 -9.51 -24.49 -8.92
C GLU A 144 -8.60 -23.27 -8.76
N SER A 145 -7.75 -22.98 -9.75
CA SER A 145 -6.88 -21.80 -9.73
C SER A 145 -7.68 -20.50 -9.86
N VAL A 146 -8.67 -20.44 -10.77
CA VAL A 146 -9.59 -19.29 -10.87
C VAL A 146 -10.36 -19.10 -9.56
N ARG A 147 -10.84 -20.20 -8.95
CA ARG A 147 -11.54 -20.13 -7.67
C ARG A 147 -10.64 -19.62 -6.55
N ARG A 148 -9.38 -20.04 -6.50
CA ARG A 148 -8.38 -19.54 -5.55
C ARG A 148 -8.16 -18.04 -5.74
N LEU A 149 -7.97 -17.59 -6.98
CA LEU A 149 -7.82 -16.17 -7.33
C LEU A 149 -9.00 -15.34 -6.84
N VAL A 150 -10.22 -15.73 -7.20
CA VAL A 150 -11.44 -14.99 -6.83
C VAL A 150 -11.59 -14.96 -5.31
N ARG A 151 -11.31 -16.07 -4.63
CA ARG A 151 -11.35 -16.15 -3.17
C ARG A 151 -10.36 -15.18 -2.52
N SER A 152 -9.10 -15.22 -2.95
CA SER A 152 -8.04 -14.37 -2.41
C SER A 152 -8.34 -12.88 -2.66
N ALA A 153 -8.76 -12.53 -3.87
CA ALA A 153 -9.11 -11.17 -4.24
C ALA A 153 -10.29 -10.63 -3.42
N ILE A 154 -11.36 -11.40 -3.22
CA ILE A 154 -12.52 -10.98 -2.40
C ILE A 154 -12.12 -10.73 -0.95
N ARG A 155 -11.38 -11.66 -0.34
CA ARG A 155 -10.94 -11.56 1.06
C ARG A 155 -10.01 -10.36 1.26
N GLU A 156 -9.04 -10.20 0.36
CA GLU A 156 -8.12 -9.08 0.42
C GLU A 156 -8.85 -7.75 0.20
N THR A 157 -9.79 -7.69 -0.75
CA THR A 157 -10.62 -6.49 -0.99
C THR A 157 -11.40 -6.09 0.25
N ALA A 158 -12.06 -7.04 0.92
CA ALA A 158 -12.82 -6.79 2.14
C ALA A 158 -11.92 -6.27 3.27
N ALA A 159 -10.80 -6.95 3.51
CA ALA A 159 -9.83 -6.55 4.53
C ALA A 159 -9.24 -5.16 4.25
N ARG A 160 -8.86 -4.88 2.99
CA ARG A 160 -8.27 -3.60 2.59
C ARG A 160 -9.26 -2.45 2.63
N THR A 161 -10.50 -2.68 2.24
CA THR A 161 -11.56 -1.65 2.28
C THR A 161 -11.77 -1.15 3.70
N VAL A 162 -11.90 -2.06 4.68
CA VAL A 162 -12.03 -1.67 6.10
C VAL A 162 -10.78 -0.93 6.58
N GLY A 163 -9.59 -1.43 6.26
CA GLY A 163 -8.33 -0.76 6.61
C GLY A 163 -8.21 0.66 6.04
N VAL A 164 -8.60 0.86 4.77
CA VAL A 164 -8.55 2.16 4.09
C VAL A 164 -9.56 3.14 4.68
N ILE A 165 -10.79 2.69 4.97
CA ILE A 165 -11.81 3.53 5.60
C ILE A 165 -11.30 4.05 6.95
N VAL A 166 -10.75 3.18 7.80
CA VAL A 166 -10.25 3.60 9.13
C VAL A 166 -8.98 4.45 9.04
N ALA A 167 -8.11 4.20 8.06
CA ALA A 167 -6.90 4.99 7.85
C ALA A 167 -7.16 6.36 7.19
N ARG A 168 -8.31 6.53 6.50
CA ARG A 168 -8.58 7.70 5.66
C ARG A 168 -8.40 9.05 6.36
N PRO A 169 -8.91 9.27 7.60
CA PRO A 169 -8.73 10.54 8.29
C PRO A 169 -7.26 10.96 8.42
N PHE A 170 -6.38 9.99 8.69
CA PHE A 170 -4.94 10.24 8.84
C PHE A 170 -4.27 10.50 7.49
N THR A 171 -4.68 9.79 6.43
CA THR A 171 -4.21 10.09 5.07
C THR A 171 -4.62 11.49 4.62
N VAL A 172 -5.85 11.93 4.95
CA VAL A 172 -6.31 13.30 4.66
C VAL A 172 -5.46 14.34 5.39
N ILE A 173 -5.17 14.13 6.68
CA ILE A 173 -4.29 15.01 7.45
C ILE A 173 -2.89 15.06 6.82
N MET A 174 -2.32 13.92 6.45
CA MET A 174 -1.01 13.86 5.79
C MET A 174 -1.00 14.71 4.52
N VAL A 175 -1.98 14.52 3.63
CA VAL A 175 -2.06 15.28 2.37
C VAL A 175 -2.23 16.77 2.63
N ARG A 176 -3.04 17.17 3.60
CA ARG A 176 -3.25 18.59 3.95
C ARG A 176 -2.03 19.24 4.59
N LYS A 177 -1.29 18.50 5.42
CA LYS A 177 0.00 18.95 5.95
C LYS A 177 1.00 19.17 4.82
N VAL A 178 1.04 18.28 3.84
CA VAL A 178 1.84 18.50 2.63
C VAL A 178 1.36 19.73 1.85
N ALA A 179 0.04 19.91 1.68
CA ALA A 179 -0.54 21.04 0.96
C ALA A 179 -0.27 22.40 1.61
N GLN A 180 -0.11 22.47 2.93
CA GLN A 180 0.27 23.71 3.62
C GLN A 180 1.59 24.31 3.14
N LEU A 181 2.52 23.48 2.66
CA LEU A 181 3.77 23.98 2.05
C LEU A 181 3.52 24.79 0.78
N ILE A 182 2.41 24.54 0.09
CA ILE A 182 2.01 25.24 -1.12
C ILE A 182 1.52 26.65 -0.76
N GLY A 183 0.61 26.74 0.22
CA GLY A 183 0.01 28.00 0.67
C GLY A 183 0.87 28.82 1.64
N GLY A 184 1.92 28.22 2.23
CA GLY A 184 2.69 28.85 3.31
C GLY A 184 1.89 28.97 4.61
N GLU A 185 0.90 28.11 4.82
CA GLU A 185 -0.05 28.16 5.93
C GLU A 185 0.39 27.31 7.12
N MET A 186 0.05 27.72 8.35
CA MET A 186 0.37 26.99 9.59
C MET A 186 -0.89 26.43 10.29
N LYS A 187 -1.91 26.06 9.51
CA LYS A 187 -3.21 25.55 9.99
C LYS A 187 -3.16 24.18 10.68
N TYR A 188 -2.47 23.20 10.10
CA TYR A 188 -2.37 21.84 10.65
C TYR A 188 -1.01 21.63 11.32
N GLY A 189 -1.05 21.44 12.65
CA GLY A 189 0.11 21.12 13.48
C GLY A 189 0.26 19.60 13.64
N ASP A 190 0.16 19.10 14.86
CA ASP A 190 0.19 17.67 15.15
C ASP A 190 -1.08 16.94 14.68
N VAL A 191 -1.03 15.61 14.55
CA VAL A 191 -2.16 14.78 14.13
C VAL A 191 -3.44 15.08 14.94
N ILE A 192 -3.34 15.21 16.26
CA ILE A 192 -4.51 15.45 17.14
C ILE A 192 -5.10 16.84 16.91
N SER A 193 -4.25 17.87 16.84
CA SER A 193 -4.68 19.23 16.53
C SER A 193 -5.36 19.29 15.15
N SER A 194 -4.75 18.62 14.17
CA SER A 194 -5.27 18.54 12.81
C SER A 194 -6.62 17.81 12.75
N LEU A 195 -6.79 16.72 13.49
CA LEU A 195 -8.07 16.05 13.63
C LEU A 195 -9.13 17.02 14.17
N TYR A 196 -8.83 17.74 15.25
CA TYR A 196 -9.76 18.70 15.84
C TYR A 196 -10.14 19.83 14.87
N VAL A 197 -9.17 20.42 14.18
CA VAL A 197 -9.39 21.50 13.21
C VAL A 197 -10.34 21.04 12.09
N ILE A 198 -10.07 19.89 11.46
CA ILE A 198 -10.92 19.35 10.39
C ILE A 198 -12.34 19.06 10.90
N GLY A 199 -12.45 18.46 12.08
CA GLY A 199 -13.74 18.10 12.66
C GLY A 199 -14.60 19.31 13.00
N ARG A 200 -13.97 20.40 13.44
CA ARG A 200 -14.66 21.64 13.79
C ARG A 200 -15.07 22.45 12.56
N GLU A 201 -14.23 22.51 11.53
CA GLU A 201 -14.43 23.40 10.38
C GLU A 201 -15.21 22.75 9.24
N GLU A 202 -15.00 21.46 9.00
CA GLU A 202 -15.59 20.74 7.86
C GLU A 202 -16.53 19.60 8.28
N GLY A 203 -16.48 19.21 9.56
CA GLY A 203 -17.23 18.09 10.08
C GLY A 203 -16.76 16.73 9.56
N PRO A 204 -17.56 15.66 9.76
CA PRO A 204 -17.16 14.29 9.44
C PRO A 204 -16.80 14.08 7.97
N LYS A 205 -17.39 14.85 7.05
CA LYS A 205 -17.15 14.70 5.60
C LYS A 205 -15.71 15.04 5.22
N GLY A 206 -15.07 16.00 5.91
CA GLY A 206 -13.68 16.41 5.64
C GLY A 206 -12.70 15.25 5.79
N TYR A 207 -12.90 14.36 6.77
CA TYR A 207 -12.03 13.20 6.99
C TYR A 207 -12.12 12.13 5.90
N PHE A 208 -13.21 12.08 5.14
CA PHE A 208 -13.46 11.06 4.13
C PHE A 208 -13.47 11.61 2.70
N SER A 209 -13.07 12.87 2.52
CA SER A 209 -12.87 13.47 1.19
C SER A 209 -11.90 12.62 0.37
N GLY A 210 -12.30 12.21 -0.83
CA GLY A 210 -11.52 11.34 -1.72
C GLY A 210 -11.51 9.84 -1.36
N LEU A 211 -12.36 9.38 -0.43
CA LEU A 211 -12.46 7.95 -0.08
C LEU A 211 -12.89 7.08 -1.27
N VAL A 212 -13.91 7.50 -2.03
CA VAL A 212 -14.44 6.72 -3.16
C VAL A 212 -13.38 6.44 -4.23
N PRO A 213 -12.67 7.43 -4.80
CA PRO A 213 -11.60 7.14 -5.75
C PRO A 213 -10.46 6.33 -5.13
N GLN A 214 -10.17 6.49 -3.83
CA GLN A 214 -9.22 5.60 -3.16
C GLN A 214 -9.68 4.13 -3.18
N LEU A 215 -10.94 3.86 -2.84
CA LEU A 215 -11.46 2.49 -2.83
C LEU A 215 -11.45 1.87 -4.24
N ILE A 216 -11.73 2.65 -5.28
CA ILE A 216 -11.62 2.20 -6.67
C ILE A 216 -10.16 1.86 -7.01
N ALA A 217 -9.21 2.70 -6.62
CA ALA A 217 -7.79 2.45 -6.83
C ALA A 217 -7.34 1.12 -6.19
N GLU A 218 -7.73 0.90 -4.94
CA GLU A 218 -7.41 -0.33 -4.19
C GLU A 218 -8.06 -1.56 -4.83
N PHE A 219 -9.32 -1.46 -5.27
CA PHE A 219 -10.00 -2.53 -5.99
C PHE A 219 -9.24 -2.90 -7.27
N ILE A 220 -8.89 -1.91 -8.10
CA ILE A 220 -8.12 -2.13 -9.34
C ILE A 220 -6.77 -2.77 -9.01
N THR A 221 -6.07 -2.30 -7.97
CA THR A 221 -4.78 -2.86 -7.57
C THR A 221 -4.89 -4.30 -7.12
N ILE A 222 -5.83 -4.64 -6.24
CA ILE A 222 -5.99 -6.01 -5.73
C ILE A 222 -6.36 -6.95 -6.87
N TRP A 223 -7.42 -6.66 -7.62
CA TRP A 223 -7.88 -7.53 -8.70
C TRP A 223 -6.87 -7.63 -9.84
N GLY A 224 -6.21 -6.52 -10.19
CA GLY A 224 -5.17 -6.50 -11.21
C GLY A 224 -3.94 -7.31 -10.81
N VAL A 225 -3.50 -7.23 -9.55
CA VAL A 225 -2.34 -8.00 -9.06
C VAL A 225 -2.66 -9.49 -9.06
N HIS A 226 -3.80 -9.91 -8.49
CA HIS A 226 -4.21 -11.32 -8.50
C HIS A 226 -4.34 -11.85 -9.93
N SER A 227 -5.00 -11.10 -10.82
CA SER A 227 -5.19 -11.51 -12.22
C SER A 227 -3.87 -11.60 -12.99
N LEU A 228 -2.97 -10.63 -12.80
CA LEU A 228 -1.67 -10.64 -13.47
C LEU A 228 -0.80 -11.80 -13.01
N ILE A 229 -0.82 -12.10 -11.70
CA ILE A 229 -0.12 -13.24 -11.13
C ILE A 229 -0.66 -14.54 -11.75
N TYR A 230 -1.97 -14.75 -11.71
CA TYR A 230 -2.61 -15.93 -12.29
C TYR A 230 -2.32 -16.13 -13.78
N VAL A 231 -2.41 -15.08 -14.59
CA VAL A 231 -2.17 -15.17 -16.04
C VAL A 231 -0.72 -15.57 -16.33
N ILE A 232 0.24 -14.99 -15.61
CA ILE A 232 1.66 -15.30 -15.83
C ILE A 232 1.99 -16.69 -15.32
N GLU A 233 1.53 -17.06 -14.13
CA GLU A 233 1.81 -18.39 -13.59
C GLU A 233 1.19 -19.50 -14.45
N ARG A 234 -0.09 -19.38 -14.83
CA ARG A 234 -0.73 -20.35 -15.75
C ARG A 234 -0.11 -20.33 -17.14
N GLY A 235 0.23 -19.16 -17.67
CA GLY A 235 0.88 -19.03 -18.96
C GLY A 235 2.23 -19.74 -19.00
N MET A 236 3.04 -19.60 -17.94
CA MET A 236 4.30 -20.32 -17.81
C MET A 236 4.11 -21.83 -17.73
N LEU A 237 3.13 -22.30 -16.95
CA LEU A 237 2.82 -23.73 -16.86
C LEU A 237 2.38 -24.33 -18.19
N HIS A 238 1.64 -23.58 -19.01
CA HIS A 238 1.17 -24.05 -20.31
C HIS A 238 2.28 -24.08 -21.38
N ILE A 239 3.21 -23.11 -21.34
CA ILE A 239 4.37 -23.07 -22.24
C ILE A 239 5.40 -24.15 -21.89
N GLN A 240 5.52 -24.50 -20.61
CA GLN A 240 6.45 -25.50 -20.10
C GLN A 240 5.90 -26.94 -20.22
N GLY A 241 5.33 -27.31 -21.37
CA GLY A 241 4.84 -28.67 -21.68
C GLY A 241 5.87 -29.80 -21.39
N PRO A 242 5.51 -31.08 -21.61
CA PRO A 242 6.14 -32.26 -21.00
C PRO A 242 7.55 -32.62 -21.54
N ASP A 243 8.47 -31.66 -21.63
CA ASP A 243 9.83 -31.86 -22.13
C ASP A 243 10.84 -32.09 -21.00
N HIS A 244 11.79 -33.00 -21.27
CA HIS A 244 12.78 -33.64 -20.39
C HIS A 244 13.88 -32.71 -19.79
N VAL A 245 13.51 -31.58 -19.20
CA VAL A 245 14.42 -30.78 -18.35
C VAL A 245 14.31 -31.25 -16.90
N GLU A 246 15.44 -31.35 -16.18
CA GLU A 246 15.50 -31.71 -14.76
C GLU A 246 14.47 -30.91 -13.94
N ASP A 247 13.67 -31.63 -13.15
CA ASP A 247 12.55 -31.05 -12.38
C ASP A 247 13.02 -29.95 -11.40
N ALA A 248 14.25 -30.06 -10.90
CA ALA A 248 14.86 -29.12 -9.97
C ALA A 248 15.15 -27.74 -10.59
N GLU A 249 15.70 -27.68 -11.80
CA GLU A 249 16.02 -26.40 -12.47
C GLU A 249 14.75 -25.64 -12.86
N LYS A 250 13.69 -26.37 -13.25
CA LYS A 250 12.35 -25.82 -13.51
C LYS A 250 11.69 -25.26 -12.26
N GLU A 251 11.84 -25.93 -11.12
CA GLU A 251 11.29 -25.49 -9.85
C GLU A 251 11.98 -24.21 -9.35
N GLU A 252 13.31 -24.15 -9.50
CA GLU A 252 14.10 -22.97 -9.17
C GLU A 252 13.74 -21.76 -10.05
N LEU A 253 13.61 -21.96 -11.37
CA LEU A 253 13.22 -20.92 -12.31
C LEU A 253 11.81 -20.38 -11.97
N MET A 254 10.85 -21.29 -11.75
CA MET A 254 9.46 -20.89 -11.46
C MET A 254 9.36 -20.16 -10.13
N THR A 255 10.06 -20.62 -9.09
CA THR A 255 10.11 -19.94 -7.78
C THR A 255 10.76 -18.56 -7.89
N SER A 256 11.80 -18.43 -8.70
CA SER A 256 12.47 -17.15 -8.95
C SER A 256 11.57 -16.18 -9.70
N THR A 257 10.88 -16.64 -10.75
CA THR A 257 9.92 -15.82 -11.49
C THR A 257 8.75 -15.40 -10.61
N LYS A 258 8.21 -16.29 -9.77
CA LYS A 258 7.14 -15.96 -8.81
C LYS A 258 7.56 -14.84 -7.86
N LYS A 259 8.77 -14.90 -7.29
CA LYS A 259 9.29 -13.84 -6.40
C LYS A 259 9.39 -12.50 -7.12
N VAL A 260 9.96 -12.48 -8.33
CA VAL A 260 10.07 -11.27 -9.16
C VAL A 260 8.69 -10.75 -9.55
N LEU A 261 7.76 -11.64 -9.89
CA LEU A 261 6.41 -11.31 -10.27
C LEU A 261 5.64 -10.65 -9.13
N HIS A 262 5.69 -11.20 -7.92
CA HIS A 262 5.09 -10.57 -6.74
C HIS A 262 5.69 -9.20 -6.42
N LEU A 263 6.96 -8.96 -6.76
CA LEU A 263 7.61 -7.66 -6.62
C LEU A 263 7.14 -6.67 -7.70
N VAL A 264 7.04 -7.10 -8.96
CA VAL A 264 6.82 -6.22 -10.12
C VAL A 264 5.33 -6.00 -10.41
N ALA A 265 4.47 -6.99 -10.17
CA ALA A 265 3.05 -6.92 -10.47
C ALA A 265 2.35 -5.69 -9.85
N PRO A 266 2.59 -5.33 -8.57
CA PRO A 266 2.00 -4.12 -7.99
C PRO A 266 2.40 -2.84 -8.74
N PHE A 267 3.62 -2.73 -9.25
CA PHE A 267 4.06 -1.54 -9.99
C PHE A 267 3.36 -1.42 -11.34
N ILE A 268 3.21 -2.53 -12.08
CA ILE A 268 2.50 -2.54 -13.36
C ILE A 268 1.05 -2.13 -13.14
N VAL A 269 0.37 -2.78 -12.21
CA VAL A 269 -1.06 -2.55 -11.95
C VAL A 269 -1.29 -1.14 -11.39
N ASN A 270 -0.35 -0.60 -10.61
CA ASN A 270 -0.46 0.75 -10.07
C ASN A 270 -0.50 1.83 -11.16
N THR A 271 -0.05 1.54 -12.39
CA THR A 271 -0.22 2.45 -13.54
C THR A 271 -1.70 2.73 -13.83
N PHE A 272 -2.56 1.73 -13.66
CA PHE A 272 -4.01 1.83 -13.91
C PHE A 272 -4.76 2.42 -12.72
N SER A 273 -4.30 2.19 -11.49
CA SER A 273 -4.91 2.76 -10.29
C SER A 273 -4.45 4.20 -10.02
N TYR A 274 -3.31 4.62 -10.58
CA TYR A 274 -2.70 5.92 -10.32
C TYR A 274 -3.65 7.11 -10.56
N PRO A 275 -4.41 7.22 -11.68
CA PRO A 275 -5.34 8.32 -11.88
C PRO A 275 -6.35 8.49 -10.74
N TYR A 276 -6.85 7.38 -10.20
CA TYR A 276 -7.75 7.39 -9.06
C TYR A 276 -7.06 7.82 -7.76
N THR A 277 -5.80 7.41 -7.55
CA THR A 277 -5.01 7.92 -6.42
C THR A 277 -4.79 9.43 -6.50
N VAL A 278 -4.59 9.99 -7.70
CA VAL A 278 -4.44 11.44 -7.89
C VAL A 278 -5.74 12.16 -7.53
N VAL A 279 -6.88 11.68 -8.06
CA VAL A 279 -8.20 12.27 -7.74
C VAL A 279 -8.47 12.18 -6.23
N SER A 280 -8.15 11.05 -5.60
CA SER A 280 -8.22 10.87 -4.15
C SER A 280 -7.40 11.89 -3.36
N THR A 281 -6.16 12.18 -3.80
CA THR A 281 -5.28 13.18 -3.19
C THR A 281 -5.81 14.61 -3.37
N VAL A 282 -6.22 14.98 -4.59
CA VAL A 282 -6.76 16.33 -4.88
C VAL A 282 -8.07 16.56 -4.12
N MET A 283 -8.94 15.55 -4.05
CA MET A 283 -10.16 15.65 -3.25
C MET A 283 -9.88 15.79 -1.75
N ALA A 284 -8.78 15.23 -1.23
CA ALA A 284 -8.44 15.33 0.18
C ALA A 284 -8.18 16.77 0.64
N VAL A 285 -7.74 17.66 -0.25
CA VAL A 285 -7.53 19.10 0.04
C VAL A 285 -8.74 19.97 -0.30
N THR A 286 -9.81 19.40 -0.84
CA THR A 286 -11.01 20.19 -1.16
C THR A 286 -11.68 20.68 0.12
N GLY A 287 -11.95 22.00 0.19
CA GLY A 287 -12.60 22.64 1.34
C GLY A 287 -11.67 22.93 2.53
N SER A 288 -10.36 22.74 2.38
CA SER A 288 -9.41 22.90 3.49
C SER A 288 -8.87 24.32 3.71
N GLY A 289 -9.14 25.24 2.78
CA GLY A 289 -8.71 26.66 2.80
C GLY A 289 -9.80 27.59 3.30
#